data_AF-F3GN20-F1
#
_entry.id   AF-F3GN20-F1
#
_cell.length_a   1.000
_cell.length_b   1.000
_cell.length_c   1.000
_cell.angle_alpha   90.00
_cell.angle_beta   90.00
_cell.angle_gamma   90.00
#
_symmetry.space_group_name_H-M   'P 1'
#
loop_
_entity.id
_entity.type
_entity.pdbx_description
1 polymer ?
#
loop_
_entity_poly.entity_id
_entity_poly.type
_entity_poly.pdbx_seq_one_letter_code
_entity_poly.pdbx_strand_id
1 'polypeptide(L)'
;ALGVGVDYLPLYRRYLPQHAPGALAQRVAVERLNGLVVSSGQGFEHLLQLAGDSWPDLADLPLFVPSPRVASIARAAGARTVIDCRGASAAALLAALR
;
A
#
# COMPACT_ATOMS: atom_id res chain seq x y z
N ALA A 1 25.39 -17.95 -12.42
CA ALA A 1 24.27 -18.60 -11.71
C ALA A 1 24.80 -19.24 -10.44
N LEU A 2 24.16 -19.06 -9.29
CA LEU A 2 24.67 -19.57 -7.99
C LEU A 2 24.44 -21.09 -7.79
N GLY A 3 23.93 -21.82 -8.79
CA GLY A 3 23.90 -23.29 -8.81
C GLY A 3 22.88 -23.98 -7.89
N VAL A 4 22.09 -23.22 -7.11
CA VAL A 4 21.07 -23.77 -6.21
C VAL A 4 19.73 -23.92 -6.95
N GLY A 5 19.12 -25.10 -6.83
CA GLY A 5 17.75 -25.36 -7.33
C GLY A 5 16.69 -24.73 -6.41
N VAL A 6 15.59 -24.27 -7.00
CA VAL A 6 14.48 -23.61 -6.28
C VAL A 6 13.17 -24.23 -6.70
N ASP A 7 12.48 -24.87 -5.76
CA ASP A 7 11.13 -25.41 -5.93
C ASP A 7 10.09 -24.52 -5.25
N TYR A 8 8.91 -24.38 -5.85
CA TYR A 8 7.78 -23.63 -5.30
C TYR A 8 6.64 -24.56 -4.91
N LEU A 9 6.11 -24.41 -3.70
CA LEU A 9 4.87 -25.03 -3.23
C LEU A 9 3.92 -23.93 -2.72
N PRO A 10 3.07 -23.34 -3.57
CA PRO A 10 2.14 -22.28 -3.16
C PRO A 10 1.10 -22.81 -2.16
N LEU A 11 1.13 -22.31 -0.92
CA LEU A 11 0.21 -22.76 0.15
C LEU A 11 -1.08 -21.95 0.23
N TYR A 12 -1.05 -20.72 -0.27
CA TYR A 12 -2.20 -19.81 -0.24
C TYR A 12 -2.13 -18.82 -1.40
N ARG A 13 -3.24 -18.11 -1.60
CA ARG A 13 -3.33 -16.97 -2.51
C ARG A 13 -3.95 -15.78 -1.80
N ARG A 14 -3.57 -14.59 -2.22
CA ARG A 14 -4.17 -13.33 -1.76
C ARG A 14 -5.15 -12.85 -2.82
N TYR A 15 -6.23 -12.23 -2.39
CA TYR A 15 -7.24 -11.65 -3.26
C TYR A 15 -7.73 -10.33 -2.65
N LEU A 16 -8.32 -9.48 -3.49
CA LEU A 16 -9.02 -8.28 -3.06
C LEU A 16 -10.43 -8.66 -2.59
N PRO A 17 -10.80 -8.44 -1.31
CA PRO A 17 -12.18 -8.60 -0.87
C PRO A 17 -13.12 -7.68 -1.64
N GLN A 18 -14.39 -8.08 -1.76
CA GLN A 18 -15.38 -7.26 -2.44
C GLN A 18 -15.72 -6.02 -1.60
N HIS A 19 -15.58 -4.85 -2.21
CA HIS A 19 -15.99 -3.57 -1.66
C HIS A 19 -16.95 -2.88 -2.63
N ALA A 20 -17.88 -2.08 -2.11
CA ALA A 20 -18.71 -1.22 -2.97
C ALA A 20 -17.82 -0.18 -3.69
N PRO A 21 -18.19 0.23 -4.92
CA PRO A 21 -17.52 1.35 -5.58
C PRO A 21 -17.48 2.59 -4.69
N GLY A 22 -16.32 3.27 -4.65
CA GLY A 22 -16.13 4.49 -3.84
C GLY A 22 -15.99 4.26 -2.33
N ALA A 23 -16.08 3.02 -1.83
CA ALA A 23 -16.00 2.73 -0.40
C ALA A 23 -14.69 3.23 0.25
N LEU A 24 -13.56 3.19 -0.48
CA LEU A 24 -12.29 3.69 0.01
C LEU A 24 -12.32 5.21 0.22
N ALA A 25 -12.71 5.98 -0.80
CA ALA A 25 -12.79 7.44 -0.71
C ALA A 25 -13.83 7.88 0.33
N GLN A 26 -14.98 7.20 0.39
CA GLN A 26 -16.00 7.45 1.41
C GLN A 26 -15.44 7.22 2.83
N ARG A 27 -14.71 6.12 3.06
CA ARG A 27 -14.10 5.83 4.36
C ARG A 27 -13.10 6.90 4.77
N VAL A 28 -12.25 7.33 3.84
CA VAL A 28 -11.29 8.42 4.07
C VAL A 28 -12.00 9.71 4.47
N ALA A 29 -13.07 10.09 3.75
CA ALA A 29 -13.80 11.32 4.01
C ALA A 29 -14.58 11.29 5.33
N VAL A 30 -15.37 10.23 5.58
CA VAL A 30 -16.25 10.10 6.75
C VAL A 30 -15.44 10.04 8.04
N GLU A 31 -14.38 9.23 8.07
CA GLU A 31 -13.52 9.10 9.25
C GLU A 31 -12.46 10.20 9.35
N ARG A 32 -12.40 11.11 8.37
CA ARG A 32 -11.39 12.17 8.26
C ARG A 32 -9.96 11.63 8.33
N LEU A 33 -9.70 10.53 7.63
CA LEU A 33 -8.38 9.92 7.60
C LEU A 33 -7.39 10.86 6.90
N ASN A 34 -6.23 11.02 7.51
CA ASN A 34 -5.16 11.91 7.05
C ASN A 34 -3.88 11.15 6.68
N GLY A 35 -3.97 9.82 6.54
CA GLY A 35 -2.85 8.96 6.17
C GLY A 35 -3.33 7.58 5.73
N LEU A 36 -2.55 6.95 4.85
CA LEU A 36 -2.81 5.62 4.29
C LEU A 36 -1.62 4.70 4.60
N VAL A 37 -1.90 3.43 4.92
CA VAL A 37 -0.85 2.44 5.20
C VAL A 37 -1.08 1.22 4.31
N VAL A 38 -0.02 0.75 3.65
CA VAL A 38 -0.01 -0.52 2.91
C VAL A 38 1.11 -1.41 3.44
N SER A 39 0.85 -2.71 3.58
CA SER A 39 1.83 -3.67 4.12
C SER A 39 2.57 -4.48 3.06
N SER A 40 2.20 -4.34 1.78
CA SER A 40 2.87 -5.01 0.66
C SER A 40 2.57 -4.32 -0.67
N GLY A 41 3.34 -4.66 -1.72
CA GLY A 41 3.09 -4.16 -3.08
C GLY A 41 1.71 -4.53 -3.63
N GLN A 42 1.26 -5.78 -3.45
CA GLN A 42 -0.08 -6.19 -3.87
C GLN A 42 -1.19 -5.44 -3.12
N GLY A 43 -0.97 -5.14 -1.83
CA GLY A 43 -1.89 -4.29 -1.07
C GLY A 43 -1.98 -2.87 -1.64
N PHE A 44 -0.86 -2.33 -2.13
CA PHE A 44 -0.83 -1.04 -2.83
C PHE A 44 -1.57 -1.10 -4.18
N GLU A 45 -1.41 -2.16 -4.96
CA GLU A 45 -2.16 -2.36 -6.21
C GLU A 45 -3.67 -2.37 -5.95
N HIS A 46 -4.12 -3.06 -4.91
CA HIS A 46 -5.54 -3.04 -4.51
C HIS A 46 -6.01 -1.66 -4.05
N LEU A 47 -5.18 -0.92 -3.30
CA LEU A 47 -5.49 0.45 -2.90
C LEU A 47 -5.70 1.34 -4.14
N LEU A 48 -4.81 1.25 -5.13
CA LEU A 48 -4.92 2.00 -6.38
C LEU A 48 -6.19 1.60 -7.17
N GLN A 49 -6.49 0.30 -7.26
CA GLN A 49 -7.70 -0.20 -7.90
C GLN A 49 -8.97 0.31 -7.21
N LEU A 50 -9.02 0.31 -5.88
CA LEU A 50 -10.17 0.79 -5.10
C LEU A 50 -10.30 2.31 -5.12
N ALA A 51 -9.20 3.03 -5.27
CA ALA A 51 -9.18 4.48 -5.37
C ALA A 51 -9.83 4.96 -6.68
N GLY A 52 -9.58 4.26 -7.79
CA GLY A 52 -10.14 4.61 -9.11
C GLY A 52 -9.92 6.09 -9.43
N ASP A 53 -10.99 6.77 -9.85
CA ASP A 53 -10.95 8.19 -10.22
C ASP A 53 -10.68 9.13 -9.03
N SER A 54 -10.80 8.65 -7.79
CA SER A 54 -10.44 9.42 -6.58
C SER A 54 -8.94 9.35 -6.25
N TRP A 55 -8.15 8.56 -6.99
CA TRP A 55 -6.71 8.44 -6.74
C TRP A 55 -5.96 9.78 -6.77
N PRO A 56 -6.22 10.72 -7.71
CA PRO A 56 -5.55 12.01 -7.71
C PRO A 56 -5.67 12.76 -6.38
N ASP A 57 -6.83 12.69 -5.70
CA ASP A 57 -7.05 13.31 -4.39
C ASP A 57 -6.41 12.49 -3.26
N LEU A 58 -6.59 11.16 -3.28
CA LEU A 58 -6.01 10.26 -2.27
C LEU A 58 -4.48 10.23 -2.29
N ALA A 59 -3.87 10.53 -3.44
CA ALA A 59 -2.42 10.60 -3.63
C ALA A 59 -1.76 11.77 -2.89
N ASP A 60 -2.52 12.76 -2.38
CA ASP A 60 -2.01 13.79 -1.47
C ASP A 60 -1.71 13.26 -0.08
N LEU A 61 -2.42 12.21 0.35
CA LEU A 61 -2.29 11.70 1.71
C LEU A 61 -0.91 11.07 1.92
N PRO A 62 -0.29 11.26 3.11
CA PRO A 62 0.86 10.47 3.54
C PRO A 62 0.62 8.97 3.38
N LEU A 63 1.43 8.32 2.55
CA LEU A 63 1.38 6.90 2.26
C LEU A 63 2.58 6.18 2.89
N PHE A 64 2.30 5.42 3.94
CA PHE A 64 3.27 4.59 4.65
C PHE A 64 3.42 3.24 3.93
N VAL A 65 4.65 2.93 3.51
CA VAL A 65 5.00 1.74 2.75
C VAL A 65 6.11 0.94 3.44
N PRO A 66 6.19 -0.39 3.24
CA PRO A 66 7.06 -1.24 4.07
C PRO A 66 8.51 -1.32 3.58
N SER A 67 8.82 -0.79 2.40
CA SER A 67 10.15 -0.94 1.79
C SER A 67 10.41 0.06 0.65
N PRO A 68 11.68 0.27 0.26
CA PRO A 68 12.04 1.09 -0.90
C PRO A 68 11.39 0.64 -2.21
N ARG A 69 11.22 -0.68 -2.39
CA ARG A 69 10.58 -1.25 -3.59
C ARG A 69 9.14 -0.78 -3.73
N VAL A 70 8.36 -0.85 -2.65
CA VAL A 70 6.96 -0.40 -2.67
C VAL A 70 6.89 1.12 -2.77
N ALA A 71 7.84 1.84 -2.15
CA ALA A 71 7.93 3.29 -2.29
C ALA A 71 8.13 3.73 -3.75
N SER A 72 8.97 3.01 -4.51
CA SER A 72 9.18 3.27 -5.95
C SER A 72 7.89 3.07 -6.75
N ILE A 73 7.17 1.97 -6.52
CA ILE A 73 5.89 1.67 -7.19
C ILE A 73 4.86 2.75 -6.86
N ALA A 74 4.77 3.17 -5.59
CA ALA A 74 3.83 4.20 -5.15
C ALA A 74 4.09 5.56 -5.81
N ARG A 75 5.36 5.98 -5.88
CA ARG A 75 5.74 7.22 -6.57
C ARG A 75 5.46 7.16 -8.07
N ALA A 76 5.75 6.02 -8.71
CA ALA A 76 5.44 5.83 -10.12
C ALA A 76 3.93 5.90 -10.41
N ALA A 77 3.09 5.50 -9.44
CA ALA A 77 1.65 5.65 -9.50
C ALA A 77 1.16 7.07 -9.15
N GLY A 78 2.03 8.02 -8.79
CA GLY A 78 1.68 9.41 -8.54
C GLY A 78 1.43 9.78 -7.08
N ALA A 79 1.71 8.90 -6.11
CA ALA A 79 1.66 9.25 -4.69
C ALA A 79 2.70 10.34 -4.36
N ARG A 80 2.25 11.44 -3.73
CA ARG A 80 3.08 12.63 -3.50
C ARG A 80 3.92 12.55 -2.25
N THR A 81 3.35 12.03 -1.16
CA THR A 81 4.04 11.89 0.14
C THR A 81 4.22 10.43 0.49
N VAL A 82 5.36 9.84 0.14
CA VAL A 82 5.65 8.41 0.35
C VAL A 82 6.69 8.22 1.47
N ILE A 83 6.27 7.52 2.53
CA ILE A 83 7.05 7.31 3.76
C ILE A 83 7.46 5.84 3.86
N ASP A 84 8.76 5.58 3.69
CA ASP A 84 9.31 4.23 3.83
C ASP A 84 9.53 3.89 5.32
N CYS A 85 8.73 2.97 5.84
CA CYS A 85 8.77 2.53 7.23
C CYS A 85 9.94 1.57 7.52
N ARG A 86 10.65 1.07 6.50
CA ARG A 86 11.73 0.07 6.64
C ARG A 86 11.27 -1.20 7.36
N GLY A 87 10.04 -1.62 7.10
CA GLY A 87 9.39 -2.78 7.69
C GLY A 87 7.88 -2.64 7.69
N ALA A 88 7.18 -3.77 7.81
CA ALA A 88 5.71 -3.81 7.89
C ALA A 88 5.19 -4.02 9.33
N SER A 89 6.05 -3.92 10.34
CA SER A 89 5.68 -4.12 11.74
C SER A 89 5.12 -2.85 12.37
N ALA A 90 4.37 -2.99 13.47
CA ALA A 90 3.87 -1.85 14.23
C ALA A 90 5.00 -0.94 14.73
N ALA A 91 6.12 -1.51 15.18
CA ALA A 91 7.28 -0.74 15.63
C ALA A 91 7.90 0.10 14.50
N ALA A 92 7.99 -0.45 13.29
CA ALA A 92 8.48 0.25 12.11
C ALA A 92 7.57 1.42 11.73
N LEU A 93 6.25 1.20 11.75
CA LEU A 93 5.26 2.25 11.47
C LEU A 93 5.30 3.37 12.51
N LEU A 94 5.34 3.02 13.81
CA LEU A 94 5.42 4.01 14.89
C LEU A 94 6.71 4.83 14.83
N ALA A 95 7.83 4.24 14.41
CA ALA A 95 9.07 4.98 14.21
C ALA A 95 8.98 5.99 13.05
N ALA A 96 8.21 5.67 12.00
CA ALA A 96 8.01 6.55 10.85
C ALA A 96 6.97 7.67 11.09
N LEU A 97 6.18 7.58 12.16
CA LEU A 97 5.18 8.57 12.57
C LEU A 97 5.73 9.65 13.52
N ARG A 98 6.92 9.43 14.09
CA ARG A 98 7.59 10.36 15.00
C ARG A 98 8.39 11.38 14.24
#